data_AF-A0A2D9T0V7-F1
#
_entry.id   AF-A0A2D9T0V7-F1
#
_cell.length_a   1.000
_cell.length_b   1.000
_cell.length_c   1.000
_cell.angle_alpha   90.00
_cell.angle_beta   90.00
_cell.angle_gamma   90.00
#
_symmetry.space_group_name_H-M   'P 1'
#
loop_
_entity.id
_entity.type
_entity.pdbx_description
1 polymer ?
#
loop_
_entity_poly.entity_id
_entity_poly.type
_entity_poly.pdbx_seq_one_letter_code
_entity_poly.pdbx_strand_id
1 'polypeptide(L)'
;MSLETIAATVARDESLALELEGGVHLHVERQLPFLVVHRGKGIGPDRALASILRPEASLLIGPDSAVARDAARAVTTALREIFGEVLVLEVWAGPAVEEEPQRLAPAS
;
A
#
# COMPACT_ATOMS: atom_id res chain seq x y z
N MET A 1 -3.66 9.71 -15.68
CA MET A 1 -4.88 10.15 -14.97
C MET A 1 -4.46 11.19 -13.94
N SER A 2 -5.22 12.27 -13.73
CA SER A 2 -4.85 13.31 -12.73
C SER A 2 -5.25 12.89 -11.31
N LEU A 3 -4.66 13.54 -10.30
CA LEU A 3 -5.01 13.31 -8.89
C LEU A 3 -6.47 13.66 -8.58
N GLU A 4 -7.00 14.71 -9.20
CA GLU A 4 -8.41 15.09 -9.09
C GLU A 4 -9.33 13.99 -9.63
N THR A 5 -8.97 13.38 -10.76
CA THR A 5 -9.74 12.25 -11.30
C THR A 5 -9.65 11.04 -10.38
N ILE A 6 -8.48 10.73 -9.83
CA ILE A 6 -8.32 9.62 -8.86
C ILE A 6 -9.23 9.83 -7.65
N ALA A 7 -9.20 11.02 -7.04
CA ALA A 7 -10.05 11.35 -5.90
C ALA A 7 -11.54 11.25 -6.25
N ALA A 8 -11.95 11.77 -7.42
CA ALA A 8 -13.34 11.71 -7.86
C ALA A 8 -13.81 10.27 -8.12
N THR A 9 -12.96 9.38 -8.67
CA THR A 9 -13.27 7.96 -8.86
C THR A 9 -13.43 7.26 -7.51
N VAL A 10 -12.51 7.48 -6.58
CA VAL A 10 -12.62 6.94 -5.20
C VAL A 10 -13.90 7.43 -4.54
N ALA A 11 -14.26 8.70 -4.68
CA ALA A 11 -15.47 9.28 -4.08
C ALA A 11 -16.77 8.65 -4.59
N ARG A 12 -16.75 8.04 -5.78
CA ARG A 12 -17.90 7.36 -6.41
C ARG A 12 -17.98 5.87 -6.13
N ASP A 13 -17.08 5.34 -5.31
CA ASP A 13 -16.93 3.90 -5.03
C ASP A 13 -16.65 3.08 -6.29
N GLU A 14 -15.94 3.70 -7.23
CA GLU A 14 -15.51 3.06 -8.47
C GLU A 14 -14.13 2.41 -8.26
N SER A 15 -13.97 1.18 -8.76
CA SER A 15 -12.69 0.47 -8.69
C SER A 15 -11.62 1.17 -9.53
N LEU A 16 -10.40 1.26 -8.97
CA LEU A 16 -9.26 1.92 -9.57
C LEU A 16 -8.02 1.03 -9.46
N ALA A 17 -7.38 0.72 -10.58
CA ALA A 17 -6.11 0.00 -10.62
C ALA A 17 -5.19 0.69 -11.64
N LEU A 18 -4.23 1.46 -11.15
CA LEU A 18 -3.37 2.31 -11.97
C LEU A 18 -1.89 2.07 -11.68
N GLU A 19 -1.09 2.19 -12.73
CA GLU A 19 0.34 2.43 -12.63
C GLU A 19 0.58 3.92 -12.90
N LEU A 20 1.02 4.63 -11.87
CA LEU A 20 1.43 6.02 -11.89
C LEU A 20 2.92 6.13 -12.20
N GLU A 21 3.38 7.36 -12.46
CA GLU A 21 4.78 7.63 -12.74
C GLU A 21 5.72 7.12 -11.63
N GLY A 22 6.91 6.68 -12.04
CA GLY A 22 7.92 6.19 -11.10
C GLY A 22 7.63 4.81 -10.50
N GLY A 23 6.75 4.00 -11.11
CA GLY A 23 6.44 2.64 -10.65
C GLY A 23 5.56 2.60 -9.40
N VAL A 24 4.74 3.64 -9.20
CA VAL A 24 3.76 3.69 -8.13
C VAL A 24 2.47 3.03 -8.61
N HIS A 25 2.08 1.94 -7.98
CA HIS A 25 0.83 1.25 -8.21
C HIS A 25 -0.20 1.69 -7.18
N LEU A 26 -1.38 2.09 -7.65
CA LEU A 26 -2.54 2.41 -6.81
C LEU A 26 -3.66 1.43 -7.14
N HIS A 27 -4.18 0.75 -6.13
CA HIS A 27 -5.30 -0.17 -6.22
C HIS A 27 -6.35 0.17 -5.16
N VAL A 28 -7.57 0.49 -5.57
CA VAL A 28 -8.72 0.70 -4.69
C VAL A 28 -9.89 -0.03 -5.34
N GLU A 29 -10.24 -1.21 -4.85
CA GLU A 29 -11.37 -2.01 -5.39
C GLU A 29 -12.71 -1.45 -4.92
N ARG A 30 -12.75 -0.97 -3.67
CA ARG A 30 -13.90 -0.33 -3.02
C ARG A 30 -13.44 0.66 -1.97
N GLN A 31 -14.32 1.57 -1.57
CA GLN A 31 -14.10 2.47 -0.46
C GLN A 31 -13.93 1.68 0.85
N LEU A 32 -12.83 1.95 1.54
CA LEU A 32 -12.57 1.43 2.89
C LEU A 32 -12.10 2.57 3.78
N PRO A 33 -12.37 2.53 5.10
CA PRO A 33 -11.90 3.55 6.04
C PRO A 33 -10.39 3.41 6.33
N PHE A 34 -9.64 2.80 5.41
CA PHE A 34 -8.19 2.70 5.49
C PHE A 34 -7.54 2.67 4.10
N LEU A 35 -6.26 3.02 4.08
CA LEU A 35 -5.37 2.86 2.94
C LEU A 35 -4.07 2.19 3.41
N VAL A 36 -3.72 1.07 2.80
CA VAL A 36 -2.41 0.44 3.00
C VAL A 36 -1.40 1.11 2.09
N VAL A 37 -0.26 1.51 2.64
CA VAL A 37 0.82 2.17 1.92
C VAL A 37 2.10 1.38 2.10
N HIS A 38 2.77 1.08 0.99
CA HIS A 38 4.11 0.51 0.98
C HIS A 38 5.03 1.40 0.14
N ARG A 39 5.99 2.06 0.81
CA ARG A 39 6.97 2.98 0.19
C ARG A 39 8.38 2.38 0.21
N GLY A 40 8.56 1.21 -0.40
CA GLY A 40 9.84 0.48 -0.39
C GLY A 40 11.00 1.25 -1.05
N LYS A 41 12.25 0.83 -0.78
CA LYS A 41 13.44 1.37 -1.48
C LYS A 41 13.63 0.74 -2.87
N GLY A 42 12.76 -0.22 -3.25
CA GLY A 42 12.79 -0.89 -4.55
C GLY A 42 13.83 -2.01 -4.63
N ILE A 43 14.38 -2.46 -3.50
CA ILE A 43 15.45 -3.48 -3.45
C ILE A 43 15.04 -4.61 -2.48
N GLY A 44 15.06 -5.86 -2.97
CA GLY A 44 14.90 -7.06 -2.15
C GLY A 44 13.45 -7.37 -1.70
N PRO A 45 13.20 -7.68 -0.40
CA PRO A 45 11.94 -8.24 0.13
C PRO A 45 10.67 -7.41 -0.14
N ASP A 46 10.81 -6.17 -0.62
CA ASP A 46 9.74 -5.30 -1.11
C ASP A 46 8.86 -5.96 -2.19
N ARG A 47 9.41 -6.81 -3.08
CA ARG A 47 8.60 -7.52 -4.10
C ARG A 47 7.66 -8.58 -3.52
N ALA A 48 8.14 -9.33 -2.53
CA ALA A 48 7.32 -10.34 -1.86
C ALA A 48 6.22 -9.66 -1.03
N LEU A 49 6.56 -8.58 -0.33
CA LEU A 49 5.59 -7.77 0.41
C LEU A 49 4.52 -7.18 -0.50
N ALA A 50 4.91 -6.63 -1.66
CA ALA A 50 3.97 -6.16 -2.66
C ALA A 50 3.01 -7.26 -3.16
N SER A 51 3.44 -8.52 -3.23
CA SER A 51 2.56 -9.64 -3.59
C SER A 51 1.58 -10.04 -2.48
N ILE A 52 2.00 -9.90 -1.21
CA ILE A 52 1.18 -10.18 -0.03
C ILE A 52 0.11 -9.10 0.16
N LEU A 53 0.43 -7.84 -0.16
CA LEU A 53 -0.48 -6.71 0.02
C LEU A 53 -1.50 -6.56 -1.11
N ARG A 54 -1.21 -7.08 -2.32
CA ARG A 54 -2.10 -6.99 -3.50
C ARG A 54 -3.55 -7.47 -3.30
N PRO A 55 -3.87 -8.46 -2.45
CA PRO A 55 -5.25 -8.85 -2.15
C PRO A 55 -6.04 -7.79 -1.38
N GLU A 56 -5.37 -6.76 -0.82
CA GLU A 56 -6.05 -5.69 -0.10
C GLU A 56 -6.81 -4.78 -1.07
N ALA A 57 -8.06 -4.52 -0.73
CA ALA A 57 -8.98 -3.74 -1.56
C ALA A 57 -8.68 -2.22 -1.55
N SER A 58 -7.67 -1.75 -0.80
CA SER A 58 -7.25 -0.34 -0.74
C SER A 58 -5.75 -0.23 -0.43
N LEU A 59 -4.94 -0.03 -1.46
CA LEU A 59 -3.49 -0.19 -1.44
C LEU A 59 -2.76 0.78 -2.37
N LEU A 60 -1.64 1.34 -1.90
CA LEU A 60 -0.66 2.07 -2.69
C LEU A 60 0.74 1.45 -2.48
N ILE A 61 1.40 1.04 -3.56
CA ILE A 61 2.74 0.44 -3.56
C ILE A 61 3.64 1.26 -4.47
N GLY A 62 4.83 1.66 -4.02
CA GLY A 62 5.81 2.28 -4.91
C GLY A 62 7.05 2.77 -4.17
N PRO A 63 8.01 3.40 -4.85
CA PRO A 63 9.11 4.07 -4.17
C PRO A 63 8.60 5.28 -3.37
N ASP A 64 9.30 5.63 -2.29
CA ASP A 64 9.07 6.89 -1.59
C ASP A 64 9.36 8.08 -2.53
N SER A 65 8.29 8.68 -3.04
CA SER A 65 8.32 9.68 -4.11
C SER A 65 7.25 10.75 -3.86
N ALA A 66 7.36 11.89 -4.54
CA ALA A 66 6.30 12.91 -4.51
C ALA A 66 4.97 12.33 -5.02
N VAL A 67 5.01 11.59 -6.13
CA VAL A 67 3.84 10.93 -6.74
C VAL A 67 3.13 10.01 -5.75
N ALA A 68 3.86 9.15 -5.04
CA ALA A 68 3.28 8.26 -4.03
C ALA A 68 2.61 9.03 -2.89
N ARG A 69 3.25 10.09 -2.39
CA ARG A 69 2.71 10.93 -1.30
C ARG A 69 1.48 11.72 -1.72
N ASP A 70 1.49 12.25 -2.95
CA ASP A 70 0.39 13.04 -3.48
C ASP A 70 -0.83 12.15 -3.80
N ALA A 71 -0.60 10.96 -4.36
CA ALA A 71 -1.65 9.97 -4.56
C ALA A 71 -2.25 9.48 -3.24
N ALA A 72 -1.43 9.16 -2.24
CA ALA A 72 -1.91 8.78 -0.90
C ALA A 72 -2.74 9.90 -0.26
N ARG A 73 -2.30 11.16 -0.38
CA ARG A 73 -3.04 12.33 0.11
C ARG A 73 -4.38 12.50 -0.60
N ALA A 74 -4.40 12.37 -1.93
CA ALA A 74 -5.63 12.53 -2.70
C ALA A 74 -6.68 11.47 -2.31
N VAL A 75 -6.27 10.20 -2.23
CA VAL A 75 -7.15 9.08 -1.84
C VAL A 75 -7.64 9.24 -0.40
N THR A 76 -6.74 9.48 0.56
CA THR A 76 -7.12 9.65 1.97
C THR A 76 -8.03 10.86 2.19
N THR A 77 -7.84 11.96 1.45
CA THR A 77 -8.73 13.13 1.52
C THR A 77 -10.14 12.77 1.05
N ALA A 78 -10.27 12.10 -0.09
CA ALA A 78 -11.56 11.64 -0.60
C ALA A 78 -12.26 10.67 0.38
N LEU A 79 -11.51 9.71 0.93
CA LEU A 79 -12.06 8.76 1.91
C LEU A 79 -12.49 9.44 3.23
N ARG A 80 -11.80 10.50 3.66
CA ARG A 80 -12.18 11.26 4.87
C ARG A 80 -13.48 12.03 4.70
N GLU A 81 -13.78 12.52 3.50
CA GLU A 81 -15.07 13.15 3.22
C GLU A 81 -16.24 12.16 3.37
N ILE A 82 -15.99 10.87 3.15
CA ILE A 82 -16.99 9.80 3.23
C ILE A 82 -17.10 9.22 4.65
N PHE A 83 -15.96 8.91 5.28
CA PHE A 83 -15.90 8.17 6.55
C PHE A 83 -15.57 9.05 7.77
N GLY A 84 -15.23 10.33 7.57
CA GLY A 84 -14.76 11.26 8.59
C GLY A 84 -13.27 11.10 8.89
N GLU A 85 -12.89 9.95 9.46
CA GLU A 85 -11.51 9.59 9.76
C GLU A 85 -11.08 8.35 8.96
N VAL A 86 -9.81 8.32 8.57
CA VAL A 86 -9.23 7.26 7.72
C VAL A 86 -7.91 6.81 8.31
N LEU A 87 -7.73 5.49 8.42
CA LEU A 87 -6.51 4.89 8.90
C LEU A 87 -5.51 4.72 7.74
N VAL A 88 -4.30 5.24 7.89
CA VAL A 88 -3.20 4.93 6.97
C VAL A 88 -2.31 3.88 7.62
N LEU A 89 -2.24 2.69 7.03
CA LEU A 89 -1.34 1.63 7.49
C LEU A 89 -0.10 1.60 6.61
N GLU A 90 1.06 1.84 7.19
CA GLU A 90 2.31 1.74 6.47
C GLU A 90 3.01 0.42 6.77
N VAL A 91 3.30 -0.35 5.72
CA VAL A 91 3.89 -1.69 5.85
C VAL A 91 5.27 -1.74 5.21
N TRP A 92 6.22 -2.26 5.97
CA TRP A 92 7.64 -2.31 5.63
C TRP A 92 8.18 -3.74 5.80
N ALA A 93 9.14 -4.12 4.95
CA ALA A 93 9.92 -5.32 5.22
C ALA A 93 10.81 -5.06 6.44
N GLY A 94 10.72 -5.92 7.44
CA GLY A 94 11.68 -5.96 8.54
C GLY A 94 13.07 -6.41 8.05
N PRO A 95 14.12 -6.23 8.88
CA PRO A 95 15.41 -6.85 8.60
C PRO A 95 15.22 -8.37 8.44
N ALA A 96 16.01 -8.99 7.55
CA ALA A 96 16.05 -10.43 7.45
C ALA A 96 16.42 -10.99 8.83
N VAL A 97 15.54 -11.81 9.40
CA VAL A 97 15.86 -12.57 10.60
C VAL A 97 16.80 -13.69 10.15
N GLU A 98 18.06 -13.65 10.56
CA GLU A 98 18.89 -14.86 10.50
C GLU A 98 18.21 -15.89 11.38
N GLU A 99 17.64 -16.92 10.77
CA GLU A 99 17.10 -18.05 11.53
C GLU A 99 18.26 -18.67 12.32
N GLU A 100 18.29 -18.47 13.64
CA GLU A 100 19.18 -19.24 14.49
C GLU A 100 18.85 -20.72 14.24
N PRO A 101 19.82 -21.56 13.86
CA PRO A 101 19.56 -22.97 13.60
C PRO A 101 18.95 -23.56 14.86
N GLN A 102 17.68 -23.97 14.75
CA GLN A 102 16.98 -24.69 15.80
C GLN A 102 17.86 -25.87 16.19
N ARG A 103 18.54 -25.77 17.34
CA ARG A 103 19.17 -26.91 17.98
C ARG A 103 18.02 -27.82 18.41
N LEU A 104 17.66 -28.74 17.54
CA LEU A 104 16.88 -29.93 17.89
C LEU A 104 17.63 -30.58 19.06
N ALA A 105 17.07 -30.42 20.26
CA ALA A 105 17.55 -31.15 21.43
C ALA A 105 17.45 -32.64 21.10
N PRO A 106 18.48 -33.46 21.39
CA PRO A 106 18.40 -34.89 21.17
C PRO A 106 17.24 -35.46 21.98
N ALA A 107 16.36 -36.21 21.32
CA ALA A 107 15.29 -36.95 21.99
C ALA A 107 15.92 -37.86 23.06
N SER A 108 15.43 -37.75 24.29
CA SER A 108 15.82 -38.59 25.44
C SER A 108 15.13 -39.95 25.40
#